data_AF-A0A1C2I8G8-F1
#
_entry.id   AF-A0A1C2I8G8-F1
#
_cell.length_a   1.000
_cell.length_b   1.000
_cell.length_c   1.000
_cell.angle_alpha   90.00
_cell.angle_beta   90.00
_cell.angle_gamma   90.00
#
_symmetry.space_group_name_H-M   'P 1'
#
loop_
_entity.id
_entity.type
_entity.pdbx_description
1 polymer ?
#
loop_
_entity_poly.entity_id
_entity_poly.type
_entity_poly.pdbx_seq_one_letter_code
_entity_poly.pdbx_strand_id
1 'polypeptide(L)'
;MKKISATAGQSGSVANREGGFTLIELMIVIAIIGILAAIAIPQYAAYTRTAQATTIAQDFRQAVTEVAAYQAQVQTGATANLPAEPSGALPGTGGATLAITGTSTPSAPGPLTITLTAPTSASTQTDVDGMLNSQTGTTGFTGGAGTATITANGQITYNGSSSTSSSSTSTAS
;
A
#
# COMPACT_ATOMS: atom_id res chain seq x y z
N MET A 1 -93.11 -11.91 -28.45
CA MET A 1 -91.67 -11.85 -28.72
C MET A 1 -91.18 -10.41 -28.52
N LYS A 2 -90.42 -10.12 -27.46
CA LYS A 2 -89.59 -8.91 -27.36
C LYS A 2 -88.33 -9.29 -26.59
N LYS A 3 -87.22 -9.42 -27.34
CA LYS A 3 -85.86 -9.64 -26.82
C LYS A 3 -85.37 -8.34 -26.19
N ILE A 4 -84.80 -8.40 -24.98
CA ILE A 4 -83.88 -7.38 -24.45
C ILE A 4 -82.88 -8.17 -23.58
N SER A 5 -81.81 -8.69 -24.18
CA SER A 5 -80.48 -8.07 -24.37
C SER A 5 -79.69 -8.01 -23.06
N ALA A 6 -78.79 -8.99 -22.90
CA ALA A 6 -77.82 -9.05 -21.82
C ALA A 6 -76.80 -7.91 -21.95
N THR A 7 -76.57 -7.17 -20.87
CA THR A 7 -75.50 -6.19 -20.74
C THR A 7 -74.18 -6.94 -20.58
N ALA A 8 -73.31 -6.86 -21.59
CA ALA A 8 -71.95 -7.38 -21.53
C ALA A 8 -71.11 -6.55 -20.54
N GLY A 9 -70.47 -7.22 -19.59
CA GLY A 9 -69.46 -6.62 -18.72
C GLY A 9 -68.28 -6.14 -19.56
N GLN A 10 -68.04 -4.84 -19.57
CA GLN A 10 -66.85 -4.24 -20.16
C GLN A 10 -65.69 -4.46 -19.17
N SER A 11 -64.96 -5.56 -19.35
CA SER A 11 -63.67 -5.78 -18.67
C SER A 11 -62.65 -4.84 -19.31
N GLY A 12 -62.40 -3.71 -18.66
CA GLY A 12 -61.33 -2.80 -19.05
C GLY A 12 -59.98 -3.50 -18.87
N SER A 13 -59.37 -3.94 -19.96
CA SER A 13 -57.98 -4.41 -19.97
C SER A 13 -57.07 -3.22 -19.65
N VAL A 14 -56.47 -3.21 -18.46
CA VAL A 14 -55.41 -2.27 -18.12
C VAL A 14 -54.20 -2.61 -19.00
N ALA A 15 -54.01 -1.86 -20.08
CA ALA A 15 -52.82 -1.98 -20.92
C ALA A 15 -51.61 -1.51 -20.12
N ASN A 16 -50.76 -2.45 -19.69
CA ASN A 16 -49.44 -2.13 -19.17
C ASN A 16 -48.64 -1.44 -20.27
N ARG A 17 -48.29 -0.17 -20.05
CA ARG A 17 -47.34 0.54 -20.91
C ARG A 17 -45.95 0.07 -20.50
N GLU A 18 -45.41 -0.93 -21.18
CA GLU A 18 -43.99 -1.26 -21.08
C GLU A 18 -43.18 -0.03 -21.53
N GLY A 19 -42.66 0.73 -20.57
CA GLY A 19 -41.76 1.86 -20.83
C GLY A 19 -40.37 1.33 -21.15
N GLY A 20 -40.00 1.32 -22.43
CA GLY A 20 -38.63 1.00 -22.84
C GLY A 20 -37.66 2.14 -22.55
N PHE A 21 -36.43 1.80 -22.18
CA PHE A 21 -35.31 2.75 -22.05
C PHE A 21 -34.90 3.27 -23.42
N THR A 22 -34.77 4.59 -23.58
CA THR A 22 -34.38 5.20 -24.85
C THR A 22 -32.87 5.13 -25.05
N LEU A 23 -32.43 5.05 -26.30
CA LEU A 23 -30.99 5.09 -26.62
C LEU A 23 -30.34 6.42 -26.19
N ILE A 24 -31.09 7.52 -26.20
CA ILE A 24 -30.58 8.82 -25.75
C ILE A 24 -30.37 8.86 -24.22
N GLU A 25 -31.23 8.21 -23.44
CA GLU A 25 -31.02 8.04 -22.00
C GLU A 25 -29.72 7.27 -21.74
N LEU A 26 -29.46 6.21 -22.53
CA LEU A 26 -28.21 5.46 -22.41
C LEU A 26 -26.98 6.31 -22.79
N MET A 27 -27.08 7.10 -23.85
CA MET A 27 -25.97 7.97 -24.31
C MET A 27 -25.58 9.02 -23.26
N ILE A 28 -26.55 9.61 -22.57
CA ILE A 28 -26.27 10.61 -21.53
C ILE A 28 -25.64 9.96 -20.30
N VAL A 29 -26.13 8.77 -19.91
CA VAL A 29 -25.58 8.04 -18.76
C VAL A 29 -24.11 7.67 -18.98
N ILE A 30 -23.76 7.13 -20.16
CA ILE A 30 -22.36 6.79 -20.44
C ILE A 30 -21.47 8.04 -20.52
N ALA A 31 -21.99 9.17 -20.99
CA ALA A 31 -21.24 10.42 -21.04
C ALA A 31 -20.90 10.92 -19.62
N ILE A 32 -21.86 10.87 -18.70
CA ILE A 32 -21.65 11.28 -17.30
C ILE A 32 -20.68 10.31 -16.61
N ILE A 33 -20.85 9.00 -16.78
CA ILE A 33 -19.94 7.99 -16.22
C ILE A 33 -18.52 8.19 -16.77
N GLY A 34 -18.37 8.52 -18.05
CA GLY A 34 -17.08 8.79 -18.67
C GLY A 34 -16.35 9.98 -18.02
N ILE A 35 -17.06 11.07 -17.74
CA ILE A 35 -16.49 12.24 -17.05
C ILE A 35 -16.07 11.88 -15.62
N LEU A 36 -16.93 11.17 -14.88
CA LEU A 36 -16.62 10.75 -13.51
C LEU A 36 -15.42 9.80 -13.47
N ALA A 37 -15.36 8.82 -14.39
CA ALA A 37 -14.28 7.84 -14.46
C ALA A 37 -12.93 8.50 -14.77
N ALA A 38 -12.90 9.51 -15.63
CA ALA A 38 -11.67 10.24 -15.98
C ALA A 38 -11.01 10.91 -14.76
N ILE A 39 -11.80 11.38 -13.79
CA ILE A 39 -11.30 11.99 -12.55
C ILE A 39 -11.08 10.92 -11.46
N ALA A 40 -12.03 9.99 -11.31
CA ALA A 40 -12.03 9.03 -10.22
C ALA A 40 -10.90 7.99 -10.33
N ILE A 41 -10.58 7.51 -11.54
CA ILE A 41 -9.54 6.48 -11.74
C ILE A 41 -8.15 6.96 -11.27
N PRO A 42 -7.62 8.11 -11.73
CA PRO A 42 -6.30 8.55 -11.28
C PRO A 42 -6.28 8.90 -9.78
N GLN A 43 -7.37 9.45 -9.25
CA GLN A 43 -7.49 9.74 -7.82
C GLN A 43 -7.48 8.47 -6.97
N TYR A 44 -8.23 7.45 -7.37
CA TYR A 44 -8.25 6.16 -6.67
C TYR A 44 -6.91 5.43 -6.75
N ALA A 45 -6.23 5.48 -7.90
CA ALA A 45 -4.89 4.95 -8.05
C ALA A 45 -3.88 5.64 -7.11
N ALA A 46 -3.95 6.97 -6.99
CA ALA A 46 -3.13 7.71 -6.03
C ALA A 46 -3.46 7.35 -4.57
N TYR A 47 -4.74 7.25 -4.22
CA TYR A 47 -5.19 6.87 -2.88
C TYR A 47 -4.67 5.49 -2.47
N THR A 48 -4.84 4.49 -3.34
CA THR A 48 -4.36 3.12 -3.07
C THR A 48 -2.84 3.07 -2.94
N ARG A 49 -2.11 3.82 -3.78
CA ARG A 49 -0.66 3.94 -3.70
C ARG A 49 -0.18 4.53 -2.38
N THR A 50 -0.77 5.66 -1.96
CA THR A 50 -0.43 6.30 -0.68
C THR A 50 -0.79 5.41 0.51
N ALA A 51 -1.91 4.67 0.43
CA ALA A 51 -2.28 3.70 1.46
C ALA A 51 -1.23 2.58 1.58
N GLN A 52 -0.80 1.99 0.45
CA GLN A 52 0.28 0.99 0.44
C GLN A 52 1.57 1.55 1.04
N ALA A 53 1.99 2.76 0.63
CA ALA A 53 3.20 3.40 1.14
C ALA A 53 3.13 3.65 2.65
N THR A 54 1.95 4.05 3.14
CA THR A 54 1.70 4.27 4.57
C THR A 54 1.84 2.97 5.35
N THR A 55 1.22 1.87 4.89
CA THR A 55 1.33 0.55 5.51
C THR A 55 2.79 0.09 5.55
N ILE A 56 3.50 0.18 4.43
CA ILE A 56 4.93 -0.18 4.36
C ILE A 56 5.77 0.60 5.38
N ALA A 57 5.60 1.92 5.41
CA ALA A 57 6.34 2.77 6.31
C ALA A 57 6.03 2.39 7.77
N GLN A 58 4.75 2.17 8.11
CA GLN A 58 4.31 1.76 9.43
C GLN A 58 4.90 0.42 9.87
N ASP A 59 4.79 -0.61 9.04
CA ASP A 59 5.33 -1.95 9.31
C ASP A 59 6.84 -1.87 9.56
N PHE A 60 7.57 -1.13 8.71
CA PHE A 60 9.01 -0.98 8.87
C PHE A 60 9.39 -0.39 10.23
N ARG A 61 8.78 0.72 10.68
CA ARG A 61 9.16 1.25 12.01
C ARG A 61 8.50 0.54 13.19
N GLN A 62 7.44 -0.22 12.99
CA GLN A 62 6.99 -1.16 14.01
C GLN A 62 8.09 -2.20 14.26
N ALA A 63 8.61 -2.82 13.20
CA ALA A 63 9.70 -3.79 13.34
C ALA A 63 10.97 -3.17 13.95
N VAL A 64 11.35 -1.95 13.55
CA VAL A 64 12.47 -1.24 14.19
C VAL A 64 12.22 -1.05 15.68
N THR A 65 11.00 -0.70 16.09
CA THR A 65 10.64 -0.53 17.51
C THR A 65 10.72 -1.85 18.27
N GLU A 66 10.20 -2.94 17.71
CA GLU A 66 10.22 -4.26 18.31
C GLU A 66 11.65 -4.80 18.46
N VAL A 67 12.48 -4.65 17.43
CA VAL A 67 13.89 -5.07 17.47
C VAL A 67 14.71 -4.17 18.41
N ALA A 68 14.41 -2.87 18.50
CA ALA A 68 15.07 -1.98 19.47
C ALA A 68 14.73 -2.39 20.91
N ALA A 69 13.47 -2.73 21.19
CA ALA A 69 13.04 -3.23 22.49
C ALA A 69 13.69 -4.57 22.83
N TYR A 70 13.83 -5.46 21.85
CA TYR A 70 14.59 -6.70 22.00
C TYR A 70 16.07 -6.42 22.32
N GLN A 71 16.71 -5.50 21.59
CA GLN A 71 18.12 -5.18 21.77
C GLN A 71 18.40 -4.58 23.16
N ALA A 72 17.48 -3.76 23.67
CA ALA A 72 17.56 -3.23 25.03
C ALA A 72 17.45 -4.34 26.10
N GLN A 73 16.57 -5.33 25.90
CA GLN A 73 16.46 -6.48 26.80
C GLN A 73 17.76 -7.30 26.83
N VAL A 74 18.33 -7.59 25.65
CA VAL A 74 19.60 -8.31 25.52
C VAL A 74 20.73 -7.60 26.26
N GLN A 75 20.81 -6.26 26.20
CA GLN A 75 21.83 -5.48 26.93
C GLN A 75 21.72 -5.62 28.45
N THR A 76 20.50 -5.80 28.97
CA THR A 76 20.27 -6.01 30.40
C THR A 76 20.50 -7.47 30.85
N GLY A 77 20.91 -8.34 29.92
CA GLY A 77 21.12 -9.76 30.19
C GLY A 77 19.84 -10.61 30.13
N ALA A 78 18.70 -10.04 29.73
CA ALA A 78 17.43 -10.75 29.67
C ALA A 78 17.38 -11.72 28.48
N THR A 79 16.82 -12.91 28.70
CA THR A 79 16.54 -13.84 27.61
C THR A 79 15.21 -13.45 26.95
N ALA A 80 15.28 -13.07 25.69
CA ALA A 80 14.13 -12.73 24.87
C ALA A 80 14.23 -13.45 23.53
N ASN A 81 13.10 -13.61 22.85
CA ASN A 81 13.06 -14.07 21.47
C ASN A 81 13.12 -12.86 20.54
N LEU A 82 13.92 -12.97 19.48
CA LEU A 82 13.91 -11.98 18.42
C LEU A 82 12.50 -11.94 17.80
N PRO A 83 11.93 -10.75 17.51
CA PRO A 83 10.65 -10.64 16.84
C PRO A 83 10.65 -11.45 15.53
N ALA A 84 9.54 -12.11 15.25
CA ALA A 84 9.36 -12.87 14.03
C ALA A 84 8.64 -11.99 13.00
N GLU A 85 9.24 -11.84 11.83
CA GLU A 85 8.60 -11.15 10.70
C GLU A 85 7.83 -12.14 9.82
N PRO A 86 6.77 -11.70 9.13
CA PRO A 86 6.06 -12.53 8.17
C PRO A 86 7.01 -12.99 7.05
N SER A 87 6.94 -14.28 6.72
CA SER A 87 7.70 -14.83 5.60
C SER A 87 7.07 -14.38 4.28
N GLY A 88 7.80 -13.58 3.50
CA GLY A 88 7.38 -13.15 2.16
C GLY A 88 6.83 -11.73 2.10
N ALA A 89 5.87 -11.51 1.21
CA ALA A 89 5.29 -10.18 0.99
C ALA A 89 4.37 -9.78 2.13
N LEU A 90 4.53 -8.55 2.61
CA LEU A 90 3.64 -7.92 3.56
C LEU A 90 2.23 -7.75 2.94
N PRO A 91 1.14 -8.01 3.68
CA PRO A 91 -0.21 -7.82 3.17
C PRO A 91 -0.45 -6.36 2.76
N GLY A 92 -1.03 -6.14 1.58
CA GLY A 92 -1.45 -4.80 1.16
C GLY A 92 -0.31 -3.83 0.84
N THR A 93 0.92 -4.30 0.65
CA THR A 93 2.09 -3.46 0.35
C THR A 93 2.57 -3.51 -1.10
N GLY A 94 1.84 -4.19 -1.99
CA GLY A 94 2.27 -4.33 -3.38
C GLY A 94 3.57 -5.13 -3.56
N GLY A 95 3.89 -6.03 -2.62
CA GLY A 95 5.01 -6.97 -2.70
C GLY A 95 6.25 -6.59 -1.89
N ALA A 96 6.19 -5.53 -1.08
CA ALA A 96 7.28 -5.21 -0.16
C ALA A 96 7.45 -6.36 0.85
N THR A 97 8.70 -6.65 1.22
CA THR A 97 9.03 -7.69 2.22
C THR A 97 9.84 -7.07 3.35
N LEU A 98 9.88 -7.76 4.48
CA LEU A 98 10.67 -7.37 5.64
C LEU A 98 11.48 -8.55 6.12
N ALA A 99 12.73 -8.31 6.49
CA ALA A 99 13.62 -9.33 7.03
C ALA A 99 14.46 -8.76 8.16
N ILE A 100 14.61 -9.52 9.23
CA ILE A 100 15.58 -9.23 10.30
C ILE A 100 16.75 -10.18 10.14
N THR A 101 17.95 -9.63 10.15
CA THR A 101 19.21 -10.38 10.07
C THR A 101 20.16 -10.00 11.19
N GLY A 102 21.10 -10.89 11.49
CA GLY A 102 22.04 -10.74 12.60
C GLY A 102 21.67 -11.58 13.80
N THR A 103 22.53 -11.52 14.81
CA THR A 103 22.37 -12.25 16.06
C THR A 103 22.76 -11.35 17.22
N SER A 104 21.95 -11.34 18.27
CA SER A 104 22.24 -10.62 19.49
C SER A 104 21.78 -11.49 20.64
N THR A 105 22.66 -11.83 21.57
CA THR A 105 22.30 -12.63 22.74
C THR A 105 22.82 -11.96 24.00
N PRO A 106 22.27 -12.28 25.20
CA PRO A 106 22.77 -11.74 26.45
C PRO A 106 24.28 -11.93 26.67
N SER A 107 24.83 -13.06 26.20
CA SER A 107 26.27 -13.38 26.33
C SER A 107 27.12 -12.84 25.19
N ALA A 108 26.51 -12.44 24.07
CA ALA A 108 27.17 -11.84 22.92
C ALA A 108 26.23 -10.84 22.21
N PRO A 109 26.04 -9.63 22.76
CA PRO A 109 25.24 -8.60 22.10
C PRO A 109 25.87 -8.22 20.76
N GLY A 110 25.09 -8.28 19.69
CA GLY A 110 25.53 -8.02 18.33
C GLY A 110 24.53 -7.11 17.59
N PRO A 111 24.93 -6.53 16.45
CA PRO A 111 24.03 -5.69 15.68
C PRO A 111 22.93 -6.52 15.00
N LEU A 112 21.74 -5.93 14.89
CA LEU A 112 20.59 -6.46 14.18
C LEU A 112 20.23 -5.50 13.05
N THR A 113 19.90 -6.04 11.87
CA THR A 113 19.53 -5.25 10.70
C THR A 113 18.16 -5.65 10.20
N ILE A 114 17.25 -4.68 10.19
CA ILE A 114 15.93 -4.76 9.58
C ILE A 114 16.09 -4.29 8.14
N THR A 115 15.71 -5.13 7.18
CA THR A 115 15.76 -4.84 5.73
C THR A 115 14.35 -4.81 5.18
N LEU A 116 13.93 -3.65 4.71
CA LEU A 116 12.74 -3.52 3.88
C LEU A 116 13.15 -3.79 2.42
N THR A 117 12.32 -4.52 1.66
CA THR A 117 12.44 -4.65 0.20
C THR A 117 11.36 -3.85 -0.50
N ALA A 118 11.66 -3.32 -1.69
CA ALA A 118 10.79 -2.40 -2.40
C ALA A 118 9.46 -3.05 -2.80
N PRO A 119 8.34 -2.31 -2.81
CA PRO A 119 7.13 -2.74 -3.50
C PRO A 119 7.39 -2.80 -5.01
N THR A 120 6.57 -3.53 -5.73
CA THR A 120 6.73 -3.74 -7.18
C THR A 120 6.51 -2.48 -8.02
N SER A 121 5.76 -1.50 -7.50
CA SER A 121 5.48 -0.23 -8.18
C SER A 121 6.52 0.83 -7.80
N ALA A 122 7.25 1.35 -8.79
CA ALA A 122 8.22 2.43 -8.60
C ALA A 122 7.59 3.71 -8.04
N SER A 123 6.34 4.00 -8.43
CA SER A 123 5.60 5.15 -7.89
C SER A 123 5.25 4.94 -6.41
N THR A 124 4.90 3.72 -6.00
CA THR A 124 4.69 3.39 -4.57
C THR A 124 6.01 3.50 -3.81
N GLN A 125 7.12 3.01 -4.37
CA GLN A 125 8.44 3.15 -3.76
C GLN A 125 8.83 4.61 -3.54
N THR A 126 8.51 5.50 -4.48
CA THR A 126 8.79 6.93 -4.34
C THR A 126 8.02 7.54 -3.16
N ASP A 127 6.74 7.17 -3.00
CA ASP A 127 5.94 7.60 -1.85
C ASP A 127 6.51 7.02 -0.54
N VAL A 128 6.94 5.75 -0.53
CA VAL A 128 7.60 5.10 0.62
C VAL A 128 8.87 5.84 1.02
N ASP A 129 9.75 6.14 0.06
CA ASP A 129 11.00 6.86 0.29
C ASP A 129 10.74 8.22 0.95
N GLY A 130 9.76 8.98 0.44
CA GLY A 130 9.35 10.26 1.02
C GLY A 130 8.86 10.11 2.46
N MET A 131 8.04 9.11 2.75
CA MET A 131 7.52 8.85 4.09
C MET A 131 8.62 8.43 5.07
N LEU A 132 9.52 7.53 4.66
CA LEU A 132 10.63 7.07 5.50
C LEU A 132 11.65 8.19 5.78
N ASN A 133 12.00 8.97 4.77
CA ASN A 133 12.85 10.15 4.92
C ASN A 133 12.25 11.15 5.91
N SER A 134 10.96 11.50 5.73
CA SER A 134 10.25 12.41 6.64
C SER A 134 10.18 11.88 8.07
N GLN A 135 10.00 10.58 8.25
CA GLN A 135 9.84 9.98 9.57
C GLN A 135 11.18 9.84 10.31
N THR A 136 12.25 9.54 9.58
CA THR A 136 13.58 9.29 10.16
C THR A 136 14.45 10.55 10.22
N GLY A 137 14.04 11.64 9.59
CA GLY A 137 14.84 12.86 9.43
C GLY A 137 16.05 12.64 8.52
N THR A 138 15.99 11.64 7.64
CA THR A 138 17.06 11.32 6.69
C THR A 138 16.64 11.69 5.26
N THR A 139 17.59 11.66 4.34
CA THR A 139 17.34 11.80 2.89
C THR A 139 17.87 10.59 2.11
N GLY A 140 18.21 9.51 2.83
CA GLY A 140 18.95 8.37 2.29
C GLY A 140 18.09 7.38 1.51
N PHE A 141 16.78 7.30 1.81
CA PHE A 141 15.85 6.40 1.11
C PHE A 141 15.59 6.95 -0.29
N THR A 142 16.18 6.31 -1.31
CA THR A 142 16.10 6.75 -2.71
C THR A 142 16.09 5.57 -3.69
N GLY A 143 14.95 5.34 -4.34
CA GLY A 143 14.87 4.42 -5.49
C GLY A 143 14.94 2.94 -5.13
N GLY A 144 14.89 2.60 -3.84
CA GLY A 144 14.88 1.22 -3.36
C GLY A 144 14.63 1.17 -1.86
N ALA A 145 14.16 0.02 -1.38
CA ALA A 145 13.91 -0.14 0.04
C ALA A 145 15.20 -0.28 0.85
N GLY A 146 15.17 0.25 2.07
CA GLY A 146 16.35 0.46 2.90
C GLY A 146 16.42 -0.42 4.13
N THR A 147 17.38 -0.10 4.98
CA THR A 147 17.69 -0.82 6.20
C THR A 147 17.66 0.09 7.42
N ALA A 148 17.33 -0.49 8.56
CA ALA A 148 17.60 0.07 9.87
C ALA A 148 18.53 -0.91 10.61
N THR A 149 19.70 -0.43 11.01
CA THR A 149 20.65 -1.19 11.81
C THR A 149 20.60 -0.70 13.24
N ILE A 150 20.37 -1.62 14.17
CA ILE A 150 20.38 -1.38 15.59
C ILE A 150 21.66 -2.04 16.12
N THR A 151 22.58 -1.22 16.60
CA THR A 151 23.85 -1.72 17.14
C THR A 151 23.64 -2.48 18.44
N ALA A 152 24.64 -3.25 18.86
CA ALA A 152 24.65 -3.91 20.17
C ALA A 152 24.39 -2.94 21.33
N ASN A 153 24.71 -1.65 21.15
CA ASN A 153 24.53 -0.56 22.12
C ASN A 153 23.19 0.21 21.94
N GLY A 154 22.29 -0.28 21.09
CA GLY A 154 20.94 0.28 20.92
C GLY A 154 20.87 1.53 20.04
N GLN A 155 22.00 1.99 19.51
CA GLN A 155 22.00 3.06 18.51
C GLN A 155 21.35 2.57 17.22
N ILE A 156 20.40 3.35 16.69
CA ILE A 156 19.68 3.08 15.45
C ILE A 156 20.27 3.94 14.32
N THR A 157 20.61 3.31 13.21
CA THR A 157 21.05 3.98 11.98
C THR A 157 20.17 3.56 10.81
N TYR A 158 19.71 4.51 10.00
CA TYR A 158 18.91 4.26 8.81
C TYR A 158 19.75 4.47 7.55
N ASN A 159 19.67 3.52 6.63
CA ASN A 159 20.34 3.60 5.33
C ASN A 159 19.32 3.27 4.24
N GLY A 160 19.18 4.13 3.23
CA GLY A 160 18.41 3.74 2.04
C GLY A 160 19.17 2.75 1.16
N SER A 161 18.46 2.05 0.29
CA SER A 161 19.12 1.38 -0.83
C SER A 161 19.57 2.48 -1.79
N SER A 162 20.87 2.68 -1.92
CA SER A 162 21.38 3.57 -2.95
C SER A 162 21.11 2.91 -4.31
N SER A 163 20.02 3.31 -4.99
CA SER A 163 19.98 3.09 -6.44
C SER A 163 21.13 3.94 -7.00
N THR A 164 22.22 3.28 -7.40
CA THR A 164 23.36 3.92 -8.03
C THR A 164 22.87 4.71 -9.23
N SER A 165 22.71 6.03 -9.10
CA SER A 165 22.68 6.91 -10.25
C SER A 165 24.12 6.98 -10.76
N SER A 166 24.46 6.10 -11.69
CA SER A 166 25.69 6.21 -12.46
C SER A 166 25.67 7.57 -13.17
N SER A 167 26.36 8.56 -12.62
CA SER A 167 26.69 9.79 -13.32
C SER A 167 27.68 9.43 -14.43
N SER A 168 27.19 9.25 -15.65
CA SER A 168 28.05 9.23 -16.81
C SER A 168 28.61 10.63 -17.01
N THR A 169 29.81 10.89 -16.48
CA THR A 169 30.62 12.04 -16.92
C THR A 169 31.10 11.75 -18.33
N SER A 170 30.39 12.24 -19.35
CA SER A 170 30.94 12.36 -20.69
C SER A 170 32.03 13.41 -20.67
N THR A 171 33.28 12.97 -20.61
CA THR A 171 34.41 13.81 -21.01
C THR A 171 34.39 13.90 -22.52
N ALA A 172 33.84 14.98 -23.05
CA ALA A 172 34.09 15.37 -24.43
C ALA A 172 35.59 15.71 -24.55
N SER A 173 36.27 14.98 -25.44
CA SER A 173 37.65 15.26 -25.88
C SER A 173 37.71 16.50 -26.76
#